data_AF-A0A949WW87-F1
#
_entry.id   AF-A0A949WW87-F1
#
_cell.length_a   1.000
_cell.length_b   1.000
_cell.length_c   1.000
_cell.angle_alpha   90.00
_cell.angle_beta   90.00
_cell.angle_gamma   90.00
#
_symmetry.space_group_name_H-M   'P 1'
#
loop_
_entity.id
_entity.type
_entity.pdbx_description
1 polymer ?
#
loop_
_entity_poly.entity_id
_entity_poly.type
_entity_poly.pdbx_seq_one_letter_code
_entity_poly.pdbx_strand_id
1 'polypeptide(L)' 'MAKRKPIRSDIAWSTSDRIVVRGKDLAGEILGKVDLGDFAFFLITNRMPSEAESRVFNAMVVT' A
#
# COMPACT_ATOMS: atom_id res chain seq x y z
N MET A 1 -5.34 16.44 -32.12
CA MET A 1 -4.78 15.65 -30.99
C MET A 1 -5.94 14.94 -30.29
N ALA A 2 -5.88 13.62 -30.11
CA ALA A 2 -6.94 12.90 -29.41
C ALA A 2 -7.00 13.32 -27.93
N LYS A 3 -8.20 13.51 -27.37
CA LYS A 3 -8.39 13.86 -25.96
C LYS A 3 -7.87 12.72 -25.08
N ARG A 4 -6.86 12.99 -24.26
CA ARG A 4 -6.21 11.98 -23.42
C ARG A 4 -7.17 11.53 -22.32
N LYS A 5 -7.38 10.22 -22.18
CA LYS A 5 -8.21 9.65 -21.11
C LYS A 5 -7.56 9.98 -19.75
N PRO A 6 -8.33 10.39 -18.73
CA PRO A 6 -7.79 10.61 -17.39
C PRO A 6 -7.15 9.32 -16.85
N ILE A 7 -5.97 9.45 -16.24
CA ILE A 7 -5.32 8.36 -15.52
C ILE A 7 -6.06 8.21 -14.18
N ARG A 8 -6.40 6.97 -13.81
CA ARG A 8 -7.01 6.64 -12.53
C ARG A 8 -6.25 5.48 -11.90
N SER A 9 -6.02 5.57 -10.59
CA SER A 9 -5.52 4.50 -9.74
C SER A 9 -6.33 4.47 -8.46
N ASP A 10 -6.69 3.27 -7.99
CA ASP A 10 -7.32 3.05 -6.69
C ASP A 10 -6.28 2.54 -5.65
N ILE A 11 -4.98 2.60 -5.96
CA ILE A 11 -3.90 2.16 -5.08
C ILE A 11 -3.37 3.31 -4.22
N ALA A 12 -2.96 4.41 -4.85
CA ALA A 12 -2.37 5.52 -4.12
C ALA A 12 -2.52 6.85 -4.87
N TRP A 13 -2.54 7.94 -4.11
CA TRP A 13 -2.49 9.32 -4.60
C TRP A 13 -1.78 10.21 -3.58
N SER A 14 -1.38 11.42 -3.98
CA SER A 14 -0.77 12.39 -3.08
C SER A 14 -1.18 13.83 -3.41
N THR A 15 -1.16 14.67 -2.38
CA THR A 15 -1.15 16.14 -2.44
C THR A 15 0.21 16.65 -1.95
N SER A 16 0.41 17.96 -1.90
CA SER A 16 1.67 18.55 -1.41
C SER A 16 2.00 18.19 0.05
N ASP A 17 0.99 17.84 0.83
CA ASP A 17 1.05 17.64 2.28
C ASP A 17 0.63 16.22 2.72
N ARG A 18 0.17 15.38 1.79
CA ARG A 18 -0.40 14.08 2.13
C ARG A 18 -0.11 13.01 1.10
N ILE A 19 0.18 11.80 1.57
CA ILE A 19 0.30 10.60 0.73
C ILE A 19 -0.70 9.58 1.25
N VAL A 20 -1.63 9.14 0.39
CA VAL A 20 -2.67 8.19 0.75
C VAL A 20 -2.50 6.92 -0.06
N VAL A 21 -2.45 5.78 0.64
CA VAL A 21 -2.34 4.44 0.06
C VAL A 21 -3.55 3.64 0.51
N ARG A 22 -4.39 3.21 -0.44
CA ARG A 22 -5.58 2.38 -0.18
C ARG A 22 -6.44 2.93 0.97
N GLY A 23 -6.58 4.25 1.02
CA GLY A 23 -7.36 4.97 2.05
C GLY A 23 -6.62 5.29 3.36
N LYS A 24 -5.37 4.84 3.54
CA LYS A 24 -4.54 5.12 4.73
C LYS A 24 -3.48 6.18 4.46
N ASP A 25 -3.23 7.02 5.45
CA ASP A 25 -2.14 7.98 5.42
C ASP A 25 -0.76 7.30 5.57
N LEU A 26 0.13 7.47 4.61
CA LEU A 26 1.43 6.78 4.62
C LEU A 26 2.27 7.21 5.81
N ALA A 27 2.39 8.52 6.07
CA ALA A 27 3.25 9.04 7.11
C ALA A 27 2.65 8.82 8.52
N GLY A 28 1.34 9.01 8.65
CA GLY A 28 0.63 8.96 9.92
C GLY A 28 0.21 7.55 10.35
N GLU A 29 -0.09 6.64 9.42
CA GLU A 29 -0.69 5.33 9.75
C GLU A 29 0.16 4.12 9.37
N ILE A 30 1.10 4.25 8.43
CA ILE A 30 1.84 3.10 7.88
C ILE A 30 3.30 3.11 8.30
N LEU A 31 4.03 4.20 8.02
CA LEU A 31 5.47 4.27 8.29
C LEU A 31 5.78 4.08 9.78
N GLY A 32 6.73 3.18 10.07
CA GLY A 32 7.11 2.82 11.43
C GLY A 32 6.08 1.98 12.21
N LYS A 33 4.94 1.64 11.59
CA LYS A 33 3.85 0.89 12.22
C LYS A 33 3.55 -0.44 11.51
N VAL A 34 3.84 -0.52 10.22
CA VAL A 34 3.61 -1.70 9.37
C VAL A 34 4.95 -2.08 8.75
N ASP A 35 5.31 -3.37 8.81
CA ASP A 35 6.52 -3.86 8.15
C ASP A 35 6.37 -3.87 6.62
N LEU A 36 7.48 -4.03 5.91
CA LEU A 36 7.49 -3.94 4.45
C LEU A 36 6.67 -5.06 3.78
N GLY A 37 6.71 -6.28 4.30
CA GLY A 37 5.96 -7.41 3.76
C GLY A 37 4.46 -7.22 3.93
N ASP A 38 4.04 -6.79 5.12
CA ASP A 38 2.64 -6.49 5.42
C ASP A 38 2.13 -5.30 4.60
N PHE A 39 2.96 -4.28 4.37
CA PHE A 39 2.63 -3.17 3.48
C PHE A 39 2.48 -3.62 2.03
N ALA A 40 3.36 -4.50 1.54
CA ALA A 40 3.25 -5.07 0.19
C ALA A 40 2.00 -5.94 0.04
N PHE A 41 1.68 -6.76 1.06
CA PHE A 41 0.44 -7.51 1.10
C PHE A 41 -0.79 -6.58 1.02
N PHE A 42 -0.78 -5.47 1.77
CA PHE A 42 -1.82 -4.46 1.76
C PHE A 42 -2.01 -3.78 0.40
N LEU A 43 -0.92 -3.43 -0.29
CA LEU A 43 -0.98 -2.83 -1.63
C LEU A 43 -1.71 -3.73 -2.64
N ILE A 44 -1.42 -5.03 -2.59
CA ILE A 44 -1.94 -6.04 -3.52
C ILE A 44 -3.39 -6.41 -3.18
N THR A 45 -3.69 -6.60 -1.90
CA THR A 45 -4.97 -7.18 -1.46
C THR A 45 -6.00 -6.16 -0.96
N ASN A 46 -5.60 -4.90 -0.76
CA ASN A 46 -6.43 -3.85 -0.17
C ASN A 46 -6.96 -4.19 1.25
N ARG A 47 -6.23 -5.00 2.01
CA ARG A 47 -6.48 -5.26 3.44
C ARG A 47 -5.17 -5.58 4.15
N MET A 48 -5.14 -5.44 5.48
CA MET A 48 -4.00 -5.93 6.24
C MET A 48 -4.00 -7.48 6.26
N PRO A 49 -2.82 -8.11 6.31
CA PRO A 49 -2.73 -9.55 6.49
C PRO A 49 -3.21 -9.95 7.89
N SER A 50 -3.67 -11.19 8.03
CA SER A 50 -3.71 -11.87 9.32
C SER A 50 -2.29 -12.22 9.79
N GLU A 51 -2.11 -12.54 11.06
CA GLU A 51 -0.78 -12.91 11.58
C GLU A 51 -0.15 -14.12 10.84
N ALA A 52 -0.97 -15.10 10.43
CA ALA A 52 -0.48 -16.25 9.69
C ALA A 52 -0.03 -15.86 8.27
N GLU A 53 -0.81 -15.00 7.60
CA GLU A 53 -0.44 -14.48 6.28
C GLU A 53 0.81 -13.61 6.34
N SER A 54 0.93 -12.76 7.37
CA SER A 54 2.12 -11.93 7.61
C SER A 54 3.38 -12.78 7.74
N ARG A 55 3.34 -13.84 8.58
CA ARG A 55 4.49 -14.74 8.77
C ARG A 55 4.93 -15.42 7.47
N VAL A 56 3.98 -15.97 6.71
CA VAL A 56 4.29 -16.67 5.45
C VAL A 56 4.76 -15.68 4.38
N PHE A 57 4.10 -14.54 4.24
CA PHE A 57 4.45 -13.54 3.23
C PHE A 57 5.83 -12.93 3.50
N ASN A 58 6.11 -12.53 4.75
CA ASN A 58 7.43 -12.02 5.13
C ASN A 58 8.54 -13.05 4.89
N ALA A 59 8.29 -14.34 5.16
CA ALA A 59 9.25 -15.40 4.88
C ALA A 59 9.51 -15.63 3.37
N MET A 60 8.56 -15.29 2.50
CA MET A 60 8.74 -15.40 1.04
C MET A 60 9.51 -14.23 0.42
N VAL A 61 9.37 -13.03 0.99
CA VAL A 61 9.95 -11.80 0.42
C VAL A 61 11.33 -11.45 1.00
N VAL A 62 11.77 -12.16 2.04
CA VAL A 62 13.10 -12.05 2.64
C VAL A 62 13.83 -13.37 2.41
N THR A 63 14.78 -13.38 1.47
CA THR A 63 15.67 -14.53 1.17
C THR A 63 17.03 -14.37 1.82
#